data_AF-A0A9K3KM97-F1
#
_entry.id   AF-A0A9K3KM97-F1
#
_cell.length_a   1.000
_cell.length_b   1.000
_cell.length_c   1.000
_cell.angle_alpha   90.00
_cell.angle_beta   90.00
_cell.angle_gamma   90.00
#
_symmetry.space_group_name_H-M   'P 1'
#
loop_
_entity.id
_entity.type
_entity.pdbx_description
1 polymer ?
#
loop_
_entity_poly.entity_id
_entity_poly.type
_entity_poly.pdbx_seq_one_letter_code
_entity_poly.pdbx_strand_id
1 'polypeptide(L)'
;MRQVDSLLSNGIFQGLMGLSFLSFLISVWIFCKFKSPDYLPISTSEYSKWGQKMSTFENNSPHLYPKLPYLPIFPEIENEDVLIHQTLHKNQPTIAGIAAILYRFLSALHESNQQLATNKNQTTSSTNGDNKRNEVEVIRQAYFRLAQEHLVPLDIAYQGRTIFDVRNDDSIFLSVASFREHLLADTLMSAFGSATHPEKLFVGVIVNNCFGLDSKIPCRGSPRVVGQDQNGRDILEIEDGKPDINHIGTFCGNITFQKYCEQGQVRVFYINETDALGPAVTRYYSSKLWGGETYYCQIDSHLKFANDWDQLYIQDLKLTRNFPKSVLSTYPPGFVNFRQTPPYTPGTRLCRCQIRANEGFLPRVEMEGRCNETDIRPTQMAFIGAGFFFASAKFLLDVPFDPFLPWLFMGEEIALSIRAWTSGWNIYSPRKNLIGHQYRPLKMHTPHYWTSVARLFDKPNMVDQVTHSIRKRIKIMIGYPGIEKDEVPNENDEDDPYRLSYGLDRYGLGTERSATDYLKFAEIDLEQKTCGPMKWCSEGQLE
;
A
#
# COMPACT_ATOMS: atom_id res chain seq x y z
N MET A 1 55.17 -29.02 24.17
CA MET A 1 55.92 -30.07 24.88
C MET A 1 56.62 -29.43 26.07
N ARG A 2 56.37 -29.92 27.29
CA ARG A 2 57.10 -29.65 28.57
C ARG A 2 57.10 -28.15 29.06
N GLN A 3 56.72 -27.82 30.31
CA GLN A 3 57.25 -28.21 31.65
C GLN A 3 58.67 -27.62 31.92
N VAL A 4 59.00 -27.04 33.10
CA VAL A 4 58.23 -26.77 34.35
C VAL A 4 59.05 -25.86 35.33
N ASP A 5 58.37 -25.26 36.33
CA ASP A 5 58.80 -24.75 37.67
C ASP A 5 60.12 -23.96 37.90
N SER A 6 60.22 -22.98 38.82
CA SER A 6 60.03 -23.13 40.28
C SER A 6 60.23 -21.75 41.00
N LEU A 7 59.37 -21.31 41.93
CA LEU A 7 59.25 -21.56 43.40
C LEU A 7 59.97 -20.55 44.33
N LEU A 8 59.16 -19.82 45.13
CA LEU A 8 59.29 -19.54 46.59
C LEU A 8 60.57 -18.79 47.10
N SER A 9 60.60 -18.06 48.23
CA SER A 9 59.68 -17.77 49.36
C SER A 9 59.99 -16.34 49.89
N ASN A 10 59.46 -15.75 50.96
CA ASN A 10 58.51 -16.10 52.03
C ASN A 10 57.91 -14.78 52.62
N GLY A 11 56.94 -14.79 53.54
CA GLY A 11 56.51 -13.51 54.17
C GLY A 11 55.23 -13.38 55.01
N ILE A 12 54.88 -14.36 55.86
CA ILE A 12 54.10 -14.19 57.12
C ILE A 12 52.79 -13.35 57.04
N PHE A 13 51.62 -13.96 56.85
CA PHE A 13 50.71 -14.44 57.93
C PHE A 13 50.17 -13.39 58.92
N GLN A 14 49.11 -12.65 58.53
CA GLN A 14 47.92 -12.35 59.35
C GLN A 14 46.82 -11.72 58.48
N GLY A 15 45.58 -12.26 58.51
CA GLY A 15 44.42 -11.66 57.82
C GLY A 15 43.74 -12.50 56.74
N LEU A 16 43.46 -13.78 56.98
CA LEU A 16 42.68 -14.62 56.05
C LEU A 16 41.74 -15.62 56.78
N MET A 17 40.81 -15.08 57.57
CA MET A 17 39.57 -15.77 57.94
C MET A 17 38.44 -14.74 58.04
N GLY A 18 37.54 -14.73 57.05
CA GLY A 18 36.39 -13.82 57.01
C GLY A 18 36.39 -12.84 55.84
N LEU A 19 36.33 -13.34 54.59
CA LEU A 19 35.78 -12.60 53.42
C LEU A 19 35.52 -13.51 52.18
N SER A 20 35.27 -14.82 52.35
CA SER A 20 34.97 -15.74 51.23
C SER A 20 33.64 -16.53 51.37
N PHE A 21 32.75 -16.12 52.28
CA PHE A 21 31.40 -16.70 52.44
C PHE A 21 30.24 -15.71 52.17
N LEU A 22 30.55 -14.44 51.87
CA LEU A 22 29.52 -13.39 51.69
C LEU A 22 29.13 -13.11 50.23
N SER A 23 29.83 -13.68 49.24
CA SER A 23 29.55 -13.50 47.81
C SER A 23 28.76 -14.64 47.15
N PHE A 24 28.49 -15.74 47.87
CA PHE A 24 27.80 -16.93 47.32
C PHE A 24 26.39 -17.17 47.90
N LEU A 25 25.93 -16.34 48.85
CA LEU A 25 24.60 -16.46 49.47
C LEU A 25 23.61 -15.34 49.08
N ILE A 26 24.05 -14.31 48.35
CA ILE A 26 23.18 -13.21 47.90
C ILE A 26 22.55 -13.52 46.52
N SER A 27 23.17 -14.40 45.73
CA SER A 27 22.76 -14.74 44.35
C SER A 27 21.72 -15.87 44.24
N VAL A 28 21.32 -16.52 45.34
CA VAL A 28 20.35 -17.64 45.33
C VAL A 28 19.04 -17.32 46.07
N TRP A 29 18.96 -16.21 46.83
CA TRP A 29 17.75 -15.87 47.60
C TRP A 29 16.75 -14.97 46.86
N ILE A 30 17.14 -14.36 45.73
CA ILE A 30 16.29 -13.43 44.96
C ILE A 30 15.30 -14.18 44.02
N PHE A 31 15.45 -15.50 43.82
CA PHE A 31 14.73 -16.24 42.76
C PHE A 31 13.55 -17.14 43.20
N CYS A 32 13.15 -17.17 44.48
CA CYS A 32 12.19 -18.17 44.98
C CYS A 32 10.95 -17.66 45.75
N LYS A 33 10.63 -16.36 45.74
CA LYS A 33 9.35 -15.85 46.29
C LYS A 33 8.79 -14.63 45.54
N PHE A 34 8.04 -14.88 44.46
CA PHE A 34 6.84 -14.10 44.13
C PHE A 34 5.88 -14.96 43.28
N LYS A 35 4.89 -15.55 43.94
CA LYS A 35 3.66 -16.03 43.28
C LYS A 35 2.70 -14.84 43.17
N SER A 36 1.99 -14.76 42.04
CA SER A 36 0.72 -14.02 41.81
C SER A 36 0.60 -12.59 42.37
N PRO A 37 0.55 -11.55 41.52
CA PRO A 37 0.06 -10.24 41.94
C PRO A 37 -1.48 -10.27 42.05
N ASP A 38 -1.99 -10.08 43.26
CA ASP A 38 -3.41 -9.83 43.51
C ASP A 38 -3.87 -8.49 42.90
N TYR A 39 -5.12 -8.42 42.47
CA TYR A 39 -5.74 -7.20 41.96
C TYR A 39 -5.88 -6.15 43.08
N LEU A 40 -5.22 -5.00 42.93
CA LEU A 40 -5.54 -3.79 43.68
C LEU A 40 -6.44 -2.87 42.81
N PRO A 41 -7.60 -2.41 43.33
CA PRO A 41 -8.50 -1.56 42.55
C PRO A 41 -7.95 -0.12 42.49
N ILE A 42 -7.67 0.35 41.26
CA ILE A 42 -7.36 1.76 41.01
C ILE A 42 -8.64 2.57 41.26
N SER A 43 -8.56 3.62 42.09
CA SER A 43 -9.75 4.41 42.43
C SER A 43 -10.28 5.20 41.23
N THR A 44 -11.59 5.19 41.05
CA THR A 44 -12.29 5.73 39.88
C THR A 44 -12.34 7.27 39.80
N SER A 45 -11.66 7.99 40.70
CA SER A 45 -11.75 9.46 40.77
C SER A 45 -10.83 10.21 39.80
N GLU A 46 -9.66 9.67 39.42
CA GLU A 46 -8.69 10.41 38.60
C GLU A 46 -9.04 10.45 37.10
N TYR A 47 -9.78 9.46 36.60
CA TYR A 47 -10.30 9.46 35.22
C TYR A 47 -11.21 10.66 34.91
N SER A 48 -11.88 11.23 35.92
CA SER A 48 -12.80 12.36 35.75
C SER A 48 -12.13 13.66 35.25
N LYS A 49 -10.84 13.86 35.56
CA LYS A 49 -10.11 15.11 35.22
C LYS A 49 -9.52 15.11 33.81
N TRP A 50 -9.30 13.94 33.21
CA TRP A 50 -8.88 13.85 31.80
C TRP A 50 -10.05 14.04 30.83
N GLY A 51 -11.26 13.58 31.20
CA GLY A 51 -12.46 13.71 30.36
C GLY A 51 -12.85 15.16 29.99
N GLN A 52 -12.53 16.14 30.83
CA GLN A 52 -12.84 17.55 30.54
C GLN A 52 -11.87 18.27 29.59
N LYS A 53 -10.74 17.65 29.22
CA LYS A 53 -9.76 18.25 28.27
C LYS A 53 -9.75 17.63 26.87
N MET A 54 -10.48 16.54 26.64
CA MET A 54 -10.62 15.92 25.31
C MET A 54 -11.70 16.56 24.42
N SER A 55 -12.65 17.30 25.01
CA SER A 55 -13.85 17.79 24.32
C SER A 55 -13.61 18.84 23.21
N THR A 56 -12.39 19.39 23.09
CA THR A 56 -12.07 20.39 22.06
C THR A 56 -11.58 19.80 20.74
N PHE A 57 -11.14 18.54 20.70
CA PHE A 57 -10.73 17.87 19.45
C PHE A 57 -11.85 17.03 18.82
N GLU A 58 -12.75 16.46 19.63
CA GLU A 58 -13.87 15.64 19.13
C GLU A 58 -14.85 16.44 18.25
N ASN A 59 -14.96 17.75 18.46
CA ASN A 59 -16.01 18.58 17.86
C ASN A 59 -15.72 19.07 16.42
N ASN A 60 -14.49 18.88 15.90
CA ASN A 60 -14.06 19.46 14.61
C ASN A 60 -14.02 18.48 13.43
N SER A 61 -14.27 17.18 13.63
CA SER A 61 -14.27 16.18 12.55
C SER A 61 -15.22 15.02 12.86
N PRO A 62 -16.55 15.25 12.83
CA PRO A 62 -17.55 14.26 13.22
C PRO A 62 -17.51 12.98 12.38
N HIS A 63 -17.03 13.06 11.13
CA HIS A 63 -16.88 11.90 10.24
C HIS A 63 -15.80 10.89 10.67
N LEU A 64 -14.96 11.24 11.65
CA LEU A 64 -14.01 10.31 12.29
C LEU A 64 -14.67 9.46 13.39
N TYR A 65 -15.97 9.68 13.65
CA TYR A 65 -16.75 8.96 14.66
C TYR A 65 -17.92 8.19 14.01
N PRO A 66 -18.17 6.93 14.38
CA PRO A 66 -17.33 6.12 15.28
C PRO A 66 -15.94 5.86 14.68
N LYS A 67 -14.92 5.78 15.54
CA LYS A 67 -13.54 5.52 15.12
C LYS A 67 -13.48 4.13 14.49
N LEU A 68 -12.74 3.99 13.40
CA LEU A 68 -12.41 2.67 12.84
C LEU A 68 -11.43 1.96 13.80
N PRO A 69 -11.82 0.85 14.46
CA PRO A 69 -10.89 0.09 15.29
C PRO A 69 -9.72 -0.45 14.46
N TYR A 70 -8.50 -0.28 14.97
CA TYR A 70 -7.29 -0.87 14.37
C TYR A 70 -6.99 -2.29 14.89
N LEU A 71 -7.69 -2.72 15.94
CA LEU A 71 -7.70 -4.09 16.50
C LEU A 71 -9.09 -4.39 17.07
N PRO A 72 -9.56 -5.65 17.09
CA PRO A 72 -8.88 -6.86 16.61
C PRO A 72 -8.71 -6.89 15.08
N ILE A 73 -7.99 -7.90 14.58
CA ILE A 73 -7.87 -8.16 13.14
C ILE A 73 -9.25 -8.62 12.64
N PHE A 74 -9.73 -8.06 11.53
CA PHE A 74 -11.14 -8.15 11.08
C PHE A 74 -12.12 -7.71 12.19
N PRO A 75 -12.09 -6.43 12.60
CA PRO A 75 -12.95 -5.94 13.66
C PRO A 75 -14.41 -5.87 13.20
N GLU A 76 -15.34 -6.23 14.08
CA GLU A 76 -16.77 -5.96 13.89
C GLU A 76 -17.03 -4.45 13.93
N ILE A 77 -17.88 -3.95 13.03
CA ILE A 77 -18.28 -2.54 12.98
C ILE A 77 -19.70 -2.43 13.53
N GLU A 78 -19.84 -1.88 14.73
CA GLU A 78 -21.15 -1.69 15.37
C GLU A 78 -22.09 -0.86 14.50
N ASN A 79 -23.36 -1.30 14.38
CA ASN A 79 -24.40 -0.65 13.58
C ASN A 79 -24.06 -0.53 12.07
N GLU A 80 -23.34 -1.51 11.53
CA GLU A 80 -22.87 -1.58 10.14
C GLU A 80 -23.91 -1.13 9.09
N ASP A 81 -25.11 -1.72 9.08
CA ASP A 81 -26.19 -1.36 8.14
C ASP A 81 -26.61 0.11 8.23
N VAL A 82 -26.64 0.67 9.44
CA VAL A 82 -27.02 2.07 9.68
C VAL A 82 -25.94 3.00 9.13
N LEU A 83 -24.67 2.69 9.39
CA LEU A 83 -23.52 3.46 8.90
C LEU A 83 -23.41 3.41 7.37
N ILE A 84 -23.65 2.25 6.76
CA ILE A 84 -23.68 2.06 5.30
C ILE A 84 -24.83 2.88 4.69
N HIS A 85 -26.05 2.77 5.23
CA HIS A 85 -27.19 3.53 4.72
C HIS A 85 -27.02 5.05 4.90
N GLN A 86 -26.42 5.50 6.01
CA GLN A 86 -26.05 6.90 6.21
C GLN A 86 -25.02 7.39 5.17
N THR A 87 -23.99 6.56 4.92
CA THR A 87 -22.90 6.84 3.97
C THR A 87 -23.40 6.88 2.52
N LEU A 88 -24.26 5.95 2.11
CA LEU A 88 -24.72 5.83 0.71
C LEU A 88 -25.95 6.71 0.39
N HIS A 89 -26.85 6.94 1.36
CA HIS A 89 -28.19 7.48 1.07
C HIS A 89 -28.59 8.71 1.89
N LYS A 90 -27.83 9.10 2.92
CA LYS A 90 -28.13 10.29 3.75
C LYS A 90 -27.08 11.39 3.68
N ASN A 91 -26.03 11.20 2.88
CA ASN A 91 -24.89 12.12 2.79
C ASN A 91 -24.27 12.39 4.18
N GLN A 92 -24.15 11.34 4.99
CA GLN A 92 -23.54 11.36 6.32
C GLN A 92 -22.44 10.28 6.37
N PRO A 93 -21.36 10.44 5.59
CA PRO A 93 -20.28 9.47 5.58
C PRO A 93 -19.50 9.51 6.90
N THR A 94 -19.02 8.34 7.31
CA THR A 94 -18.03 8.18 8.38
C THR A 94 -16.95 7.22 7.90
N ILE A 95 -15.74 7.31 8.46
CA ILE A 95 -14.66 6.36 8.11
C ILE A 95 -15.08 4.90 8.42
N ALA A 96 -15.80 4.68 9.52
CA ALA A 96 -16.36 3.37 9.85
C ALA A 96 -17.44 2.90 8.83
N GLY A 97 -18.33 3.79 8.38
CA GLY A 97 -19.32 3.47 7.35
C GLY A 97 -18.70 3.14 5.99
N ILE A 98 -17.58 3.78 5.63
CA ILE A 98 -16.80 3.40 4.44
C ILE A 98 -16.14 2.04 4.63
N ALA A 99 -15.48 1.81 5.76
CA ALA A 99 -14.83 0.54 6.07
C ALA A 99 -15.84 -0.63 6.08
N ALA A 100 -17.05 -0.40 6.56
CA ALA A 100 -18.16 -1.35 6.51
C ALA A 100 -18.52 -1.77 5.07
N ILE A 101 -18.64 -0.83 4.13
CA ILE A 101 -18.84 -1.12 2.70
C ILE A 101 -17.71 -1.99 2.16
N LEU A 102 -16.45 -1.65 2.49
CA LEU A 102 -15.28 -2.40 2.05
C LEU A 102 -15.24 -3.81 2.66
N TYR A 103 -15.66 -3.97 3.92
CA TYR A 103 -15.73 -5.29 4.58
C TYR A 103 -16.84 -6.17 3.99
N ARG A 104 -18.01 -5.63 3.62
CA ARG A 104 -19.02 -6.39 2.86
C ARG A 104 -18.47 -6.92 1.55
N PHE A 105 -17.83 -6.05 0.77
CA PHE A 105 -17.16 -6.45 -0.45
C PHE A 105 -16.12 -7.56 -0.20
N LEU A 106 -15.27 -7.40 0.82
CA LEU A 106 -14.21 -8.36 1.13
C LEU A 106 -14.74 -9.72 1.57
N SER A 107 -15.78 -9.77 2.40
CA SER A 107 -16.43 -11.03 2.80
C SER A 107 -17.03 -11.76 1.59
N ALA A 108 -17.77 -11.03 0.74
CA ALA A 108 -18.35 -11.61 -0.48
C ALA A 108 -17.27 -12.07 -1.48
N LEU A 109 -16.14 -11.36 -1.58
CA LEU A 109 -14.99 -11.76 -2.37
C LEU A 109 -14.34 -13.03 -1.82
N HIS A 110 -14.12 -13.11 -0.50
CA HIS A 110 -13.53 -14.27 0.15
C HIS A 110 -14.38 -15.53 -0.08
N GLU A 111 -15.69 -15.43 0.15
CA GLU A 111 -16.63 -16.52 -0.11
C GLU A 111 -16.63 -16.94 -1.58
N SER A 112 -16.69 -15.98 -2.51
CA SER A 112 -16.63 -16.26 -3.95
C SER A 112 -15.32 -16.93 -4.36
N ASN A 113 -14.17 -16.49 -3.83
CA ASN A 113 -12.87 -17.08 -4.12
C ASN A 113 -12.78 -18.52 -3.61
N GLN A 114 -13.23 -18.78 -2.37
CA GLN A 114 -13.25 -20.11 -1.77
C GLN A 114 -14.17 -21.07 -2.55
N GLN A 115 -15.36 -20.62 -2.96
CA GLN A 115 -16.27 -21.40 -3.80
C GLN A 115 -15.62 -21.75 -5.16
N LEU A 116 -15.08 -20.75 -5.87
CA LEU A 116 -14.43 -20.93 -7.16
C LEU A 116 -13.20 -21.87 -7.07
N ALA A 117 -12.40 -21.77 -6.01
CA ALA A 117 -11.29 -22.68 -5.76
C ALA A 117 -11.75 -24.14 -5.56
N THR A 118 -12.87 -24.38 -4.86
CA THR A 118 -13.39 -25.74 -4.63
C THR A 118 -14.11 -26.37 -5.83
N ASN A 119 -14.74 -25.56 -6.69
CA ASN A 119 -15.59 -26.05 -7.79
C ASN A 119 -14.83 -26.64 -9.00
N LYS A 120 -13.49 -26.66 -8.97
CA LYS A 120 -12.60 -27.27 -9.98
C LYS A 120 -13.00 -28.69 -10.43
N ASN A 121 -13.58 -29.48 -9.53
CA ASN A 121 -13.87 -30.90 -9.78
C ASN A 121 -15.17 -31.16 -10.57
N GLN A 122 -15.98 -30.15 -10.90
CA GLN A 122 -17.26 -30.34 -11.60
C GLN A 122 -17.22 -30.07 -13.11
N THR A 123 -16.24 -29.31 -13.62
CA THR A 123 -16.17 -28.92 -15.05
C THR A 123 -15.46 -29.91 -15.96
N THR A 124 -15.00 -31.05 -15.44
CA THR A 124 -14.34 -32.12 -16.21
C THR A 124 -15.30 -33.15 -16.82
N SER A 125 -16.61 -33.07 -16.55
CA SER A 125 -17.62 -34.04 -17.00
C SER A 125 -18.51 -33.58 -18.17
N SER A 126 -18.21 -32.45 -18.82
CA SER A 126 -18.91 -32.03 -20.05
C SER A 126 -18.18 -32.54 -21.30
N THR A 127 -18.79 -33.48 -22.01
CA THR A 127 -18.25 -34.15 -23.21
C THR A 127 -18.65 -33.50 -24.54
N ASN A 128 -19.26 -32.31 -24.53
CA ASN A 128 -19.60 -31.56 -25.75
C ASN A 128 -18.66 -30.35 -25.93
N GLY A 129 -18.08 -30.22 -27.13
CA GLY A 129 -16.85 -29.45 -27.38
C GLY A 129 -16.94 -27.93 -27.40
N ASP A 130 -18.12 -27.32 -27.20
CA ASP A 130 -18.37 -25.92 -27.60
C ASP A 130 -18.53 -24.90 -26.46
N ASN A 131 -18.29 -25.24 -25.19
CA ASN A 131 -18.39 -24.22 -24.11
C ASN A 131 -17.55 -24.47 -22.84
N LYS A 132 -16.23 -24.69 -22.99
CA LYS A 132 -15.30 -24.50 -21.87
C LYS A 132 -15.07 -23.00 -21.63
N ARG A 133 -15.97 -22.36 -20.86
CA ARG A 133 -15.70 -21.02 -20.30
C ARG A 133 -14.35 -21.05 -19.58
N ASN A 134 -13.48 -20.10 -19.90
CA ASN A 134 -12.14 -20.03 -19.31
C ASN A 134 -12.25 -19.73 -17.81
N GLU A 135 -11.72 -20.60 -16.96
CA GLU A 135 -11.72 -20.45 -15.49
C GLU A 135 -11.20 -19.08 -15.03
N VAL A 136 -10.17 -18.57 -15.71
CA VAL A 136 -9.59 -17.22 -15.50
C VAL A 136 -10.61 -16.10 -15.75
N GLU A 137 -11.47 -16.28 -16.76
CA GLU A 137 -12.52 -15.33 -17.12
C GLU A 137 -13.68 -15.39 -16.12
N VAL A 138 -14.05 -16.58 -15.64
CA VAL A 138 -15.06 -16.74 -14.58
C VAL A 138 -14.63 -16.02 -13.29
N ILE A 139 -13.36 -16.14 -12.89
CA ILE A 139 -12.83 -15.44 -11.71
C ILE A 139 -12.81 -13.92 -11.91
N ARG A 140 -12.45 -13.45 -13.12
CA ARG A 140 -12.52 -12.02 -13.49
C ARG A 140 -13.95 -11.49 -13.39
N GLN A 141 -14.91 -12.18 -14.01
CA GLN A 141 -16.33 -11.79 -14.02
C GLN A 141 -16.93 -11.78 -12.60
N ALA A 142 -16.58 -12.77 -11.76
CA ALA A 142 -17.00 -12.80 -10.36
C ALA A 142 -16.50 -11.58 -9.57
N TYR A 143 -15.23 -11.20 -9.73
CA TYR A 143 -14.71 -9.96 -9.13
C TYR A 143 -15.43 -8.72 -9.67
N PHE A 144 -15.60 -8.60 -11.00
CA PHE A 144 -16.25 -7.45 -11.63
C PHE A 144 -17.69 -7.27 -11.11
N ARG A 145 -18.45 -8.37 -10.95
CA ARG A 145 -19.78 -8.37 -10.32
C ARG A 145 -19.75 -7.79 -8.92
N LEU A 146 -18.91 -8.34 -8.03
CA LEU A 146 -18.83 -7.90 -6.64
C LEU A 146 -18.37 -6.45 -6.50
N ALA A 147 -17.47 -5.99 -7.38
CA ALA A 147 -17.05 -4.60 -7.42
C ALA A 147 -18.20 -3.66 -7.86
N GLN A 148 -18.99 -4.04 -8.87
CA GLN A 148 -20.20 -3.31 -9.27
C GLN A 148 -21.28 -3.32 -8.17
N GLU A 149 -21.43 -4.44 -7.46
CA GLU A 149 -22.46 -4.65 -6.44
C GLU A 149 -22.17 -3.89 -5.14
N HIS A 150 -20.92 -3.87 -4.67
CA HIS A 150 -20.56 -3.35 -3.35
C HIS A 150 -19.69 -2.09 -3.36
N LEU A 151 -18.79 -1.92 -4.34
CA LEU A 151 -17.84 -0.78 -4.36
C LEU A 151 -18.38 0.41 -5.14
N VAL A 152 -18.95 0.17 -6.33
CA VAL A 152 -19.48 1.24 -7.20
C VAL A 152 -20.59 2.10 -6.55
N PRO A 153 -21.50 1.59 -5.70
CA PRO A 153 -22.49 2.44 -5.03
C PRO A 153 -21.87 3.57 -4.19
N LEU A 154 -20.71 3.34 -3.56
CA LEU A 154 -19.97 4.38 -2.84
C LEU A 154 -19.44 5.45 -3.80
N ASP A 155 -18.85 5.04 -4.93
CA ASP A 155 -18.34 5.99 -5.92
C ASP A 155 -19.44 6.79 -6.62
N ILE A 156 -20.65 6.22 -6.76
CA ILE A 156 -21.84 6.93 -7.27
C ILE A 156 -22.34 7.98 -6.25
N ALA A 157 -22.44 7.63 -4.96
CA ALA A 157 -22.96 8.51 -3.91
C ALA A 157 -22.16 9.82 -3.73
N TYR A 158 -20.90 9.82 -4.18
CA TYR A 158 -19.99 10.95 -4.13
C TYR A 158 -19.47 11.39 -5.51
N GLN A 159 -20.08 10.94 -6.61
CA GLN A 159 -19.66 11.32 -7.96
C GLN A 159 -19.70 12.85 -8.14
N GLY A 160 -18.59 13.43 -8.59
CA GLY A 160 -18.44 14.88 -8.80
C GLY A 160 -18.08 15.69 -7.54
N ARG A 161 -17.81 15.04 -6.40
CA ARG A 161 -17.33 15.69 -5.17
C ARG A 161 -16.43 14.78 -4.33
N THR A 162 -15.73 15.34 -3.35
CA THR A 162 -15.01 14.53 -2.36
C THR A 162 -15.99 13.88 -1.36
N ILE A 163 -15.61 12.74 -0.76
CA ILE A 163 -16.45 12.05 0.24
C ILE A 163 -16.62 12.90 1.50
N PHE A 164 -15.52 13.53 1.92
CA PHE A 164 -15.45 14.51 3.00
C PHE A 164 -15.00 15.86 2.43
N ASP A 165 -15.32 16.95 3.12
CA ASP A 165 -14.77 18.27 2.75
C ASP A 165 -13.26 18.29 2.98
N VAL A 166 -12.51 18.85 2.03
CA VAL A 166 -11.05 18.99 2.14
C VAL A 166 -10.74 20.06 3.19
N ARG A 167 -10.11 19.64 4.30
CA ARG A 167 -9.58 20.51 5.35
C ARG A 167 -8.52 21.47 4.80
N ASN A 168 -8.35 22.58 5.50
CA ASN A 168 -7.36 23.61 5.18
C ASN A 168 -6.46 23.88 6.39
N ASP A 169 -5.81 22.81 6.86
CA ASP A 169 -5.00 22.77 8.09
C ASP A 169 -3.58 22.22 7.85
N ASP A 170 -3.19 22.03 6.58
CA ASP A 170 -1.96 21.37 6.13
C ASP A 170 -1.82 19.89 6.58
N SER A 171 -2.91 19.21 6.99
CA SER A 171 -2.87 17.77 7.31
C SER A 171 -2.54 16.89 6.11
N ILE A 172 -1.84 15.78 6.34
CA ILE A 172 -1.45 14.81 5.31
C ILE A 172 -2.09 13.45 5.60
N PHE A 173 -2.71 12.86 4.58
CA PHE A 173 -3.09 11.46 4.59
C PHE A 173 -2.04 10.60 3.87
N LEU A 174 -1.39 9.73 4.63
CA LEU A 174 -0.53 8.67 4.14
C LEU A 174 -1.39 7.46 3.74
N SER A 175 -1.38 7.12 2.45
CA SER A 175 -2.11 6.01 1.86
C SER A 175 -1.14 4.86 1.61
N VAL A 176 -1.28 3.77 2.38
CA VAL A 176 -0.29 2.70 2.49
C VAL A 176 -0.88 1.37 2.05
N ALA A 177 -0.41 0.86 0.91
CA ALA A 177 -0.67 -0.51 0.49
C ALA A 177 0.45 -1.43 1.02
N SER A 178 0.11 -2.45 1.80
CA SER A 178 1.08 -3.43 2.32
C SER A 178 0.66 -4.87 2.02
N PHE A 179 1.63 -5.70 1.60
CA PHE A 179 1.45 -7.13 1.43
C PHE A 179 2.59 -7.86 2.13
N ARG A 180 2.26 -8.62 3.19
CA ARG A 180 3.17 -9.44 3.99
C ARG A 180 4.46 -8.68 4.35
N GLU A 181 4.25 -7.48 4.84
CA GLU A 181 5.29 -6.47 5.00
C GLU A 181 5.94 -6.58 6.38
N HIS A 182 7.25 -6.82 6.40
CA HIS A 182 8.05 -6.93 7.62
C HIS A 182 8.57 -5.59 8.16
N LEU A 183 8.51 -4.52 7.36
CA LEU A 183 8.99 -3.17 7.70
C LEU A 183 7.87 -2.16 7.97
N LEU A 184 6.60 -2.57 7.92
CA LEU A 184 5.45 -1.67 8.00
C LEU A 184 5.49 -0.86 9.31
N ALA A 185 5.85 -1.51 10.42
CA ALA A 185 6.02 -0.83 11.70
C ALA A 185 7.14 0.21 11.63
N ASP A 186 8.33 -0.16 11.12
CA ASP A 186 9.49 0.74 10.99
C ASP A 186 9.19 1.93 10.05
N THR A 187 8.45 1.70 8.96
CA THR A 187 8.00 2.75 8.03
C THR A 187 7.05 3.73 8.70
N LEU A 188 6.06 3.25 9.46
CA LEU A 188 5.15 4.12 10.22
C LEU A 188 5.89 4.86 11.35
N MET A 189 6.76 4.18 12.10
CA MET A 189 7.59 4.81 13.15
C MET A 189 8.52 5.87 12.55
N SER A 190 9.06 5.66 11.35
CA SER A 190 9.85 6.66 10.64
C SER A 190 9.01 7.83 10.12
N ALA A 191 7.80 7.57 9.60
CA ALA A 191 6.92 8.63 9.10
C ALA A 191 6.49 9.58 10.22
N PHE A 192 5.98 9.05 11.33
CA PHE A 192 5.55 9.83 12.49
C PHE A 192 6.73 10.35 13.33
N GLY A 193 7.85 9.62 13.40
CA GLY A 193 9.01 9.98 14.22
C GLY A 193 9.92 11.03 13.58
N SER A 194 9.91 11.14 12.25
CA SER A 194 10.71 12.13 11.51
C SER A 194 9.92 13.36 11.03
N ALA A 195 8.62 13.45 11.29
CA ALA A 195 7.78 14.57 10.87
C ALA A 195 7.89 15.78 11.80
N THR A 196 7.77 16.99 11.25
CA THR A 196 7.65 18.25 12.01
C THR A 196 6.29 18.33 12.73
N HIS A 197 5.22 17.87 12.07
CA HIS A 197 3.84 17.95 12.55
C HIS A 197 3.14 16.57 12.59
N PRO A 198 3.59 15.62 13.44
CA PRO A 198 2.99 14.30 13.53
C PRO A 198 1.55 14.29 14.04
N GLU A 199 1.08 15.37 14.70
CA GLU A 199 -0.32 15.61 15.04
C GLU A 199 -1.22 15.88 13.82
N LYS A 200 -0.63 16.20 12.67
CA LYS A 200 -1.31 16.45 11.39
C LYS A 200 -1.26 15.28 10.41
N LEU A 201 -0.55 14.20 10.77
CA LEU A 201 -0.46 12.99 9.95
C LEU A 201 -1.60 12.02 10.24
N PHE A 202 -2.30 11.61 9.20
CA PHE A 202 -3.27 10.52 9.24
C PHE A 202 -2.78 9.43 8.31
N VAL A 203 -3.08 8.17 8.60
CA VAL A 203 -2.64 7.04 7.77
C VAL A 203 -3.78 6.06 7.57
N GLY A 204 -4.04 5.71 6.31
CA GLY A 204 -4.83 4.55 5.92
C GLY A 204 -3.89 3.43 5.55
N VAL A 205 -3.95 2.31 6.27
CA VAL A 205 -3.12 1.13 6.00
C VAL A 205 -3.99 -0.04 5.61
N ILE A 206 -3.71 -0.58 4.42
CA ILE A 206 -4.27 -1.85 3.97
C ILE A 206 -3.26 -2.96 4.27
N VAL A 207 -3.65 -3.91 5.11
CA VAL A 207 -2.78 -4.96 5.66
C VAL A 207 -3.16 -6.31 5.06
N ASN A 208 -2.50 -6.68 3.96
CA ASN A 208 -2.68 -7.96 3.31
C ASN A 208 -1.68 -8.97 3.88
N ASN A 209 -2.04 -9.62 4.99
CA ASN A 209 -1.18 -10.56 5.72
C ASN A 209 -1.77 -11.98 5.71
N CYS A 210 -0.92 -12.97 6.00
CA CYS A 210 -1.40 -14.28 6.41
C CYS A 210 -1.61 -14.32 7.92
N PHE A 211 -2.87 -14.38 8.34
CA PHE A 211 -3.26 -14.42 9.75
C PHE A 211 -3.36 -15.84 10.33
N GLY A 212 -3.25 -16.87 9.50
CA GLY A 212 -3.39 -18.29 9.90
C GLY A 212 -4.82 -18.70 10.28
N LEU A 213 -5.82 -17.96 9.79
CA LEU A 213 -7.23 -18.22 10.07
C LEU A 213 -7.83 -19.29 9.11
N ASP A 214 -7.31 -19.42 7.90
CA ASP A 214 -7.70 -20.49 6.97
C ASP A 214 -6.87 -21.75 7.25
N SER A 215 -7.50 -22.78 7.82
CA SER A 215 -6.86 -24.06 8.13
C SER A 215 -6.57 -24.92 6.89
N LYS A 216 -7.15 -24.62 5.71
CA LYS A 216 -6.89 -25.33 4.45
C LYS A 216 -5.68 -24.78 3.72
N ILE A 217 -5.39 -23.50 3.92
CA ILE A 217 -4.30 -22.78 3.25
C ILE A 217 -3.34 -22.22 4.31
N PRO A 218 -2.39 -23.03 4.81
CA PRO A 218 -1.43 -22.56 5.80
C PRO A 218 -0.63 -21.37 5.26
N CYS A 219 -0.22 -20.51 6.19
CA CYS A 219 0.74 -19.45 5.89
C CYS A 219 2.01 -20.05 5.33
N ARG A 220 2.66 -19.35 4.40
CA ARG A 220 3.93 -19.76 3.79
C ARG A 220 5.07 -18.92 4.32
N GLY A 221 6.21 -19.55 4.60
CA GLY A 221 7.44 -18.84 4.93
C GLY A 221 8.02 -18.06 3.75
N SER A 222 9.16 -17.40 3.98
CA SER A 222 10.00 -16.92 2.88
C SER A 222 10.48 -18.09 2.02
N PRO A 223 10.44 -17.99 0.68
CA PRO A 223 11.12 -18.93 -0.20
C PRO A 223 12.59 -19.19 0.20
N ARG A 224 13.09 -20.39 -0.07
CA ARG A 224 14.46 -20.83 0.25
C ARG A 224 15.08 -21.39 -1.03
N VAL A 225 16.31 -20.98 -1.36
CA VAL A 225 17.04 -21.60 -2.48
C VAL A 225 17.44 -23.02 -2.08
N VAL A 226 16.93 -24.02 -2.81
CA VAL A 226 17.24 -25.44 -2.59
C VAL A 226 18.10 -26.06 -3.68
N GLY A 227 18.36 -25.31 -4.75
CA GLY A 227 19.27 -25.71 -5.84
C GLY A 227 19.30 -24.65 -6.93
N GLN A 228 19.87 -25.00 -8.08
CA GLN A 228 19.76 -24.21 -9.30
C GLN A 228 19.30 -25.10 -10.46
N ASP A 229 18.53 -24.54 -11.38
CA ASP A 229 18.09 -25.23 -12.59
C ASP A 229 19.26 -25.40 -13.58
N GLN A 230 19.02 -26.15 -14.65
CA GLN A 230 19.99 -26.37 -15.74
C GLN A 230 20.46 -25.08 -16.45
N ASN A 231 19.85 -23.92 -16.17
CA ASN A 231 20.20 -22.61 -16.69
C ASN A 231 20.86 -21.70 -15.62
N GLY A 232 21.18 -22.23 -14.44
CA GLY A 232 21.77 -21.48 -13.32
C GLY A 232 20.81 -20.57 -12.56
N ARG A 233 19.49 -20.80 -12.66
CA ARG A 233 18.46 -20.03 -11.93
C ARG A 233 18.14 -20.70 -10.61
N ASP A 234 18.02 -19.91 -9.54
CA ASP A 234 17.70 -20.41 -8.20
C ASP A 234 16.35 -21.17 -8.18
N ILE A 235 16.36 -22.42 -7.73
CA ILE A 235 15.17 -23.23 -7.46
C ILE A 235 14.70 -22.87 -6.05
N LEU A 236 13.45 -22.42 -5.92
CA LEU A 236 12.88 -21.96 -4.66
C LEU A 236 11.87 -22.98 -4.10
N GLU A 237 12.10 -23.41 -2.87
CA GLU A 237 11.11 -24.14 -2.06
C GLU A 237 10.45 -23.20 -1.05
N ILE A 238 9.16 -23.40 -0.74
CA ILE A 238 8.42 -22.55 0.18
C ILE A 238 7.73 -23.43 1.22
N GLU A 239 8.33 -23.57 2.40
CA GLU A 239 7.76 -24.31 3.52
C GLU A 239 6.54 -23.58 4.13
N ASP A 240 5.72 -24.32 4.88
CA ASP A 240 4.68 -23.71 5.71
C ASP A 240 5.33 -22.88 6.83
N GLY A 241 4.76 -21.71 7.08
CA GLY A 241 5.25 -20.70 8.01
C GLY A 241 4.24 -20.37 9.10
N LYS A 242 4.70 -19.56 10.06
CA LYS A 242 3.81 -18.97 11.07
C LYS A 242 2.97 -17.85 10.45
N PRO A 243 1.85 -17.45 11.09
CA PRO A 243 1.18 -16.18 10.79
C PRO A 243 2.16 -15.01 10.79
N ASP A 244 1.93 -14.04 9.92
CA ASP A 244 2.74 -12.82 9.86
C ASP A 244 2.54 -11.98 11.12
N ILE A 245 3.59 -11.24 11.51
CA ILE A 245 3.49 -10.28 12.61
C ILE A 245 2.54 -9.16 12.17
N ASN A 246 1.53 -8.85 13.01
CA ASN A 246 0.67 -7.69 12.78
C ASN A 246 1.44 -6.41 13.17
N HIS A 247 2.14 -5.84 12.20
CA HIS A 247 2.97 -4.64 12.39
C HIS A 247 2.19 -3.38 12.80
N ILE A 248 0.86 -3.33 12.59
CA ILE A 248 -0.02 -2.31 13.20
C ILE A 248 -0.04 -2.47 14.72
N GLY A 249 -0.17 -3.71 15.22
CA GLY A 249 -0.07 -4.00 16.65
C GLY A 249 1.28 -3.60 17.23
N THR A 250 2.37 -3.82 16.48
CA THR A 250 3.72 -3.37 16.86
C THR A 250 3.84 -1.84 16.92
N PHE A 251 3.24 -1.11 15.97
CA PHE A 251 3.23 0.35 15.97
C PHE A 251 2.36 0.92 17.10
N CYS A 252 1.10 0.50 17.20
CA CYS A 252 0.16 1.00 18.20
C CYS A 252 0.45 0.52 19.63
N GLY A 253 1.20 -0.58 19.80
CA GLY A 253 1.70 -1.04 21.10
C GLY A 253 2.99 -0.34 21.55
N ASN A 254 3.59 0.51 20.72
CA ASN A 254 4.76 1.30 21.11
C ASN A 254 4.31 2.58 21.83
N ILE A 255 4.75 2.77 23.08
CA ILE A 255 4.36 3.89 23.95
C ILE A 255 4.53 5.28 23.32
N THR A 256 5.48 5.47 22.41
CA THR A 256 5.72 6.74 21.70
C THR A 256 4.64 7.04 20.66
N PHE A 257 4.06 6.01 20.06
CA PHE A 257 3.18 6.09 18.88
C PHE A 257 1.72 5.71 19.17
N GLN A 258 1.45 4.96 20.24
CA GLN A 258 0.12 4.50 20.68
C GLN A 258 -0.95 5.59 20.62
N LYS A 259 -0.64 6.80 21.10
CA LYS A 259 -1.53 7.96 21.10
C LYS A 259 -2.15 8.28 19.73
N TYR A 260 -1.43 8.06 18.62
CA TYR A 260 -1.93 8.33 17.26
C TYR A 260 -3.01 7.32 16.86
N CYS A 261 -2.92 6.07 17.32
CA CYS A 261 -3.96 5.05 17.12
C CYS A 261 -5.19 5.37 17.98
N GLU A 262 -5.00 5.74 19.25
CA GLU A 262 -6.09 6.15 20.16
C GLU A 262 -6.84 7.41 19.67
N GLN A 263 -6.13 8.32 19.01
CA GLN A 263 -6.69 9.54 18.41
C GLN A 263 -7.41 9.30 17.07
N GLY A 264 -7.33 8.09 16.49
CA GLY A 264 -7.95 7.77 15.19
C GLY A 264 -7.16 8.29 13.99
N GLN A 265 -5.88 8.65 14.17
CA GLN A 265 -4.98 8.98 13.07
C GLN A 265 -4.54 7.73 12.29
N VAL A 266 -4.64 6.53 12.88
CA VAL A 266 -4.35 5.26 12.22
C VAL A 266 -5.66 4.54 11.88
N ARG A 267 -5.95 4.41 10.58
CA ARG A 267 -7.13 3.76 10.01
C ARG A 267 -6.68 2.49 9.30
N VAL A 268 -7.26 1.34 9.62
CA VAL A 268 -6.71 0.05 9.18
C VAL A 268 -7.79 -0.82 8.54
N PHE A 269 -7.46 -1.42 7.41
CA PHE A 269 -8.29 -2.41 6.75
C PHE A 269 -7.48 -3.69 6.54
N TYR A 270 -8.02 -4.82 6.99
CA TYR A 270 -7.36 -6.13 7.00
C TYR A 270 -7.87 -7.01 5.86
N ILE A 271 -6.96 -7.68 5.15
CA ILE A 271 -7.25 -8.57 4.02
C ILE A 271 -6.42 -9.85 4.17
N ASN A 272 -7.00 -11.03 3.92
CA ASN A 272 -6.23 -12.28 3.88
C ASN A 272 -5.28 -12.30 2.67
N GLU A 273 -4.04 -12.78 2.80
CA GLU A 273 -3.07 -12.81 1.69
C GLU A 273 -3.55 -13.54 0.43
N THR A 274 -4.51 -14.45 0.57
CA THR A 274 -5.14 -15.24 -0.50
C THR A 274 -6.08 -14.41 -1.37
N ASP A 275 -6.72 -13.39 -0.80
CA ASP A 275 -7.67 -12.50 -1.48
C ASP A 275 -6.99 -11.24 -2.04
N ALA A 276 -5.67 -11.25 -2.16
CA ALA A 276 -4.88 -10.10 -2.58
C ALA A 276 -5.05 -9.80 -4.09
N LEU A 277 -5.52 -8.59 -4.41
CA LEU A 277 -5.83 -8.12 -5.77
C LEU A 277 -4.74 -7.22 -6.36
N GLY A 278 -3.49 -7.33 -5.88
CA GLY A 278 -2.37 -6.48 -6.32
C GLY A 278 -2.45 -5.02 -5.84
N PRO A 279 -1.43 -4.21 -6.14
CA PRO A 279 -1.29 -2.86 -5.59
C PRO A 279 -2.37 -1.88 -6.08
N ALA A 280 -2.80 -1.95 -7.35
CA ALA A 280 -3.74 -0.98 -7.93
C ALA A 280 -5.07 -0.92 -7.14
N VAL A 281 -5.68 -2.08 -6.87
CA VAL A 281 -6.92 -2.17 -6.07
C VAL A 281 -6.65 -1.97 -4.57
N THR A 282 -5.48 -2.39 -4.07
CA THR A 282 -5.10 -2.09 -2.67
C THR A 282 -5.01 -0.56 -2.44
N ARG A 283 -4.53 0.20 -3.41
CA ARG A 283 -4.51 1.68 -3.39
C ARG A 283 -5.90 2.29 -3.55
N TYR A 284 -6.82 1.65 -4.27
CA TYR A 284 -8.25 2.01 -4.23
C TYR A 284 -8.78 1.95 -2.79
N TYR A 285 -8.66 0.81 -2.09
CA TYR A 285 -9.13 0.70 -0.70
C TYR A 285 -8.47 1.73 0.21
N SER A 286 -7.15 1.90 0.10
CA SER A 286 -6.38 2.86 0.89
C SER A 286 -6.87 4.30 0.68
N SER A 287 -7.19 4.68 -0.56
CA SER A 287 -7.74 6.01 -0.87
C SER A 287 -9.11 6.27 -0.23
N LYS A 288 -9.91 5.24 0.05
CA LYS A 288 -11.21 5.36 0.71
C LYS A 288 -11.12 5.62 2.22
N LEU A 289 -9.97 5.35 2.83
CA LEU A 289 -9.72 5.68 4.23
C LEU A 289 -9.30 7.15 4.45
N TRP A 290 -9.23 7.97 3.40
CA TRP A 290 -9.02 9.42 3.49
C TRP A 290 -10.21 10.10 4.16
N GLY A 291 -9.94 11.05 5.06
CA GLY A 291 -10.88 11.69 5.98
C GLY A 291 -10.77 13.22 5.93
N GLY A 292 -10.87 13.77 4.73
CA GLY A 292 -10.82 15.21 4.52
C GLY A 292 -9.42 15.83 4.66
N GLU A 293 -8.33 15.05 4.82
CA GLU A 293 -6.99 15.65 4.97
C GLU A 293 -6.61 16.58 3.79
N THR A 294 -5.96 17.72 4.07
CA THR A 294 -5.50 18.71 3.07
C THR A 294 -4.68 18.09 1.91
N TYR A 295 -3.75 17.19 2.22
CA TYR A 295 -2.84 16.54 1.28
C TYR A 295 -3.04 15.03 1.24
N TYR A 296 -2.85 14.44 0.05
CA TYR A 296 -2.82 13.00 -0.16
C TYR A 296 -1.41 12.57 -0.56
N CYS A 297 -0.87 11.59 0.14
CA CYS A 297 0.43 11.01 -0.13
C CYS A 297 0.32 9.50 -0.23
N GLN A 298 0.60 8.93 -1.41
CA GLN A 298 0.68 7.49 -1.59
C GLN A 298 2.10 7.01 -1.34
N ILE A 299 2.24 5.92 -0.59
CA ILE A 299 3.53 5.29 -0.30
C ILE A 299 3.47 3.77 -0.39
N ASP A 300 4.61 3.16 -0.72
CA ASP A 300 4.88 1.75 -0.43
C ASP A 300 5.18 1.53 1.07
N SER A 301 5.03 0.29 1.53
CA SER A 301 5.05 -0.07 2.95
C SER A 301 6.44 -0.33 3.56
N HIS A 302 7.52 -0.03 2.83
CA HIS A 302 8.92 -0.27 3.22
C HIS A 302 9.82 0.94 2.90
N LEU A 303 9.33 2.13 3.27
CA LEU A 303 10.06 3.40 3.18
C LEU A 303 10.70 3.81 4.51
N LYS A 304 11.73 4.64 4.41
CA LYS A 304 12.31 5.38 5.55
C LYS A 304 12.28 6.87 5.25
N PHE A 305 11.76 7.66 6.18
CA PHE A 305 11.57 9.11 6.03
C PHE A 305 12.73 9.92 6.61
N ALA A 306 13.11 10.98 5.89
CA ALA A 306 14.00 12.03 6.36
C ALA A 306 13.31 12.91 7.42
N ASN A 307 14.10 13.73 8.13
CA ASN A 307 13.55 14.69 9.07
C ASN A 307 12.80 15.80 8.32
N ASP A 308 11.73 16.30 8.92
CA ASP A 308 10.88 17.40 8.43
C ASP A 308 10.25 17.13 7.05
N TRP A 309 10.14 15.86 6.66
CA TRP A 309 9.71 15.42 5.32
C TRP A 309 8.33 15.97 4.93
N ASP A 310 7.43 16.07 5.91
CA ASP A 310 6.05 16.52 5.80
C ASP A 310 6.01 18.00 5.42
N GLN A 311 6.69 18.84 6.19
CA GLN A 311 6.75 20.27 5.89
C GLN A 311 7.52 20.54 4.59
N LEU A 312 8.60 19.81 4.34
CA LEU A 312 9.45 20.00 3.16
C LEU A 312 8.77 19.58 1.85
N TYR A 313 7.99 18.48 1.81
CA TYR A 313 7.18 18.17 0.62
C TYR A 313 6.01 19.13 0.43
N ILE A 314 5.39 19.66 1.50
CA ILE A 314 4.40 20.74 1.38
C ILE A 314 5.03 22.00 0.77
N GLN A 315 6.25 22.36 1.19
CA GLN A 315 6.99 23.50 0.62
C GLN A 315 7.32 23.29 -0.87
N ASP A 316 7.90 22.14 -1.23
CA ASP A 316 8.20 21.81 -2.63
C ASP A 316 6.92 21.84 -3.49
N LEU A 317 5.81 21.26 -3.01
CA LEU A 317 4.55 21.24 -3.74
C LEU A 317 4.01 22.67 -3.94
N LYS A 318 4.06 23.53 -2.93
CA LYS A 318 3.66 24.96 -3.01
C LYS A 318 4.58 25.79 -3.93
N LEU A 319 5.79 25.33 -4.25
CA LEU A 319 6.73 25.97 -5.19
C LEU A 319 6.55 25.54 -6.66
N THR A 320 5.73 24.53 -6.93
CA THR A 320 5.40 24.11 -8.31
C THR A 320 4.56 25.17 -9.04
N ARG A 321 4.79 25.36 -10.34
CA ARG A 321 4.06 26.37 -11.13
C ARG A 321 2.56 26.10 -11.26
N ASN A 322 2.16 24.83 -11.24
CA ASN A 322 0.76 24.41 -11.40
C ASN A 322 0.04 24.16 -10.06
N PHE A 323 0.56 24.64 -8.93
CA PHE A 323 -0.10 24.47 -7.62
C PHE A 323 -1.49 25.13 -7.63
N PRO A 324 -2.58 24.45 -7.17
CA PRO A 324 -2.60 23.19 -6.43
C PRO A 324 -2.76 21.91 -7.28
N LYS A 325 -2.96 21.99 -8.60
CA LYS A 325 -3.02 20.82 -9.51
C LYS A 325 -1.63 20.28 -9.84
N SER A 326 -0.85 19.98 -8.81
CA SER A 326 0.52 19.46 -8.94
C SER A 326 0.70 18.16 -8.17
N VAL A 327 1.54 17.28 -8.71
CA VAL A 327 1.94 16.01 -8.09
C VAL A 327 3.46 15.98 -7.98
N LEU A 328 4.01 15.93 -6.77
CA LEU A 328 5.39 15.53 -6.56
C LEU A 328 5.46 14.00 -6.63
N SER A 329 6.43 13.45 -7.35
CA SER A 329 6.71 12.00 -7.36
C SER A 329 8.19 11.76 -7.67
N THR A 330 8.70 10.58 -7.34
CA THR A 330 10.09 10.19 -7.60
C THR A 330 10.24 8.67 -7.42
N TYR A 331 11.27 8.07 -8.01
CA TYR A 331 11.77 6.78 -7.52
C TYR A 331 12.82 7.05 -6.42
N PRO A 332 12.53 6.71 -5.15
CA PRO A 332 13.42 7.06 -4.05
C PRO A 332 14.76 6.32 -4.13
N PRO A 333 15.84 6.84 -3.51
CA PRO A 333 17.10 6.13 -3.36
C PRO A 333 16.93 4.85 -2.54
N GLY A 334 17.67 3.81 -2.92
CA GLY A 334 17.66 2.54 -2.20
C GLY A 334 18.37 2.58 -0.85
N PHE A 335 17.81 1.92 0.16
CA PHE A 335 18.51 1.59 1.41
C PHE A 335 18.53 0.07 1.66
N VAL A 336 19.53 -0.39 2.42
CA VAL A 336 19.70 -1.83 2.74
C VAL A 336 19.00 -2.17 4.06
N ASN A 337 19.15 -1.33 5.09
CA ASN A 337 18.52 -1.51 6.40
C ASN A 337 18.24 -0.17 7.10
N PHE A 338 17.30 -0.17 8.04
CA PHE A 338 16.86 1.04 8.75
C PHE A 338 17.92 1.72 9.63
N ARG A 339 19.10 1.12 9.84
CA ARG A 339 20.21 1.78 10.57
C ARG A 339 20.93 2.83 9.72
N GLN A 340 20.80 2.77 8.39
CA GLN A 340 21.39 3.75 7.49
C GLN A 340 20.61 5.07 7.56
N THR A 341 21.31 6.20 7.64
CA THR A 341 20.70 7.54 7.47
C THR A 341 20.06 7.63 6.08
N PRO A 342 18.84 8.17 5.93
CA PRO A 342 18.27 8.43 4.61
C PRO A 342 19.25 9.29 3.79
N PRO A 343 19.64 8.87 2.58
CA PRO A 343 20.57 9.65 1.79
C PRO A 343 19.84 10.84 1.18
N TYR A 344 19.94 12.01 1.82
CA TYR A 344 19.55 13.30 1.25
C TYR A 344 20.25 13.47 -0.09
N THR A 345 19.50 13.22 -1.16
CA THR A 345 20.00 13.18 -2.54
C THR A 345 19.11 14.07 -3.38
N PRO A 346 19.62 14.63 -4.49
CA PRO A 346 18.77 15.34 -5.44
C PRO A 346 17.67 14.42 -5.97
N GLY A 347 16.46 14.96 -6.13
CA GLY A 347 15.29 14.21 -6.56
C GLY A 347 15.51 13.51 -7.90
N THR A 348 14.94 12.32 -8.07
CA THR A 348 15.06 11.56 -9.32
C THR A 348 13.89 11.87 -10.26
N ARG A 349 14.18 12.03 -11.55
CA ARG A 349 13.17 12.36 -12.56
C ARG A 349 12.73 11.11 -13.33
N LEU A 350 11.42 10.96 -13.52
CA LEU A 350 10.80 9.88 -14.27
C LEU A 350 10.53 10.40 -15.70
N CYS A 351 11.53 10.21 -16.56
CA CYS A 351 11.66 10.84 -17.88
C CYS A 351 11.96 9.85 -19.00
N ARG A 352 11.68 8.58 -18.76
CA ARG A 352 11.94 7.50 -19.70
C ARG A 352 10.86 6.45 -19.56
N CYS A 353 10.55 5.79 -20.66
CA CYS A 353 9.84 4.51 -20.60
C CYS A 353 10.48 3.47 -21.51
N GLN A 354 10.09 2.21 -21.31
CA GLN A 354 10.33 1.11 -22.23
C GLN A 354 9.03 0.38 -22.49
N ILE A 355 8.88 -0.17 -23.70
CA ILE A 355 7.72 -0.99 -24.06
C ILE A 355 8.22 -2.39 -24.41
N ARG A 356 7.67 -3.41 -23.73
CA ARG A 356 8.17 -4.80 -23.81
C ARG A 356 7.04 -5.80 -24.03
N ALA A 357 7.28 -6.80 -24.88
CA ALA A 357 6.27 -7.80 -25.25
C ALA A 357 5.72 -8.61 -24.06
N ASN A 358 6.60 -9.04 -23.15
CA ASN A 358 6.23 -9.79 -21.93
C ASN A 358 5.43 -8.95 -20.91
N GLU A 359 5.57 -7.62 -20.95
CA GLU A 359 4.79 -6.66 -20.16
C GLU A 359 3.49 -6.27 -20.89
N GLY A 360 3.12 -7.02 -21.95
CA GLY A 360 1.92 -6.79 -22.75
C GLY A 360 2.02 -5.60 -23.69
N PHE A 361 3.22 -5.08 -23.95
CA PHE A 361 3.50 -3.81 -24.63
C PHE A 361 2.96 -2.56 -23.91
N LEU A 362 2.72 -2.58 -22.60
CA LEU A 362 2.43 -1.32 -21.88
C LEU A 362 3.74 -0.52 -21.64
N PRO A 363 3.69 0.82 -21.63
CA PRO A 363 4.81 1.65 -21.20
C PRO A 363 5.19 1.39 -19.74
N ARG A 364 6.42 0.94 -19.52
CA ARG A 364 7.07 0.79 -18.22
C ARG A 364 7.89 2.04 -17.92
N VAL A 365 7.62 2.70 -16.81
CA VAL A 365 8.31 3.92 -16.38
C VAL A 365 9.73 3.60 -15.89
N GLU A 366 10.68 4.47 -16.24
CA GLU A 366 12.07 4.41 -15.80
C GLU A 366 12.59 5.80 -15.38
N MET A 367 13.55 5.80 -14.46
CA MET A 367 14.28 7.00 -14.05
C MET A 367 15.28 7.42 -15.13
N GLU A 368 15.27 8.70 -15.52
CA GLU A 368 16.32 9.30 -16.34
C GLU A 368 16.51 10.77 -15.95
N GLY A 369 17.70 11.13 -15.47
CA GLY A 369 17.98 12.46 -14.92
C GLY A 369 17.68 12.63 -13.43
N ARG A 370 18.18 13.72 -12.86
CA ARG A 370 18.03 14.14 -11.46
C ARG A 370 18.00 15.65 -11.36
N CYS A 371 17.36 16.19 -10.32
CA CYS A 371 17.49 17.60 -9.94
C CYS A 371 18.95 17.98 -9.66
N ASN A 372 19.27 19.26 -9.80
CA ASN A 372 20.52 19.82 -9.30
C ASN A 372 20.34 20.26 -7.85
N GLU A 373 21.42 20.27 -7.07
CA GLU A 373 21.39 20.77 -5.68
C GLU A 373 21.02 22.25 -5.57
N THR A 374 21.22 23.01 -6.66
CA THR A 374 20.91 24.43 -6.80
C THR A 374 19.49 24.72 -7.29
N ASP A 375 18.68 23.70 -7.63
CA ASP A 375 17.33 23.92 -8.14
C ASP A 375 16.45 24.60 -7.08
N ILE A 376 15.93 25.80 -7.36
CA ILE A 376 15.16 26.59 -6.40
C ILE A 376 13.68 26.21 -6.33
N ARG A 377 13.18 25.45 -7.32
CA ARG A 377 11.81 24.93 -7.41
C ARG A 377 11.80 23.55 -8.08
N PRO A 378 10.77 22.70 -7.87
CA PRO A 378 10.59 21.48 -8.63
C PRO A 378 10.47 21.71 -10.14
N THR A 379 10.95 20.75 -10.94
CA THR A 379 10.82 20.75 -12.41
C THR A 379 9.85 19.67 -12.86
N GLN A 380 9.09 19.91 -13.94
CA GLN A 380 8.13 18.95 -14.47
C GLN A 380 8.80 17.64 -14.92
N MET A 381 8.05 16.54 -14.84
CA MET A 381 8.42 15.25 -15.41
C MET A 381 7.21 14.52 -16.02
N ALA A 382 7.44 13.42 -16.75
CA ALA A 382 6.42 12.78 -17.58
C ALA A 382 5.52 11.77 -16.85
N PHE A 383 6.00 11.15 -15.77
CA PHE A 383 5.35 10.00 -15.13
C PHE A 383 5.24 10.12 -13.61
N ILE A 384 4.13 9.64 -13.04
CA ILE A 384 3.97 9.40 -11.61
C ILE A 384 4.49 7.99 -11.31
N GLY A 385 5.45 7.89 -10.38
CA GLY A 385 5.89 6.62 -9.83
C GLY A 385 4.88 6.13 -8.78
N ALA A 386 4.44 4.89 -8.87
CA ALA A 386 3.31 4.44 -8.04
C ALA A 386 3.69 4.25 -6.56
N GLY A 387 4.96 3.95 -6.27
CA GLY A 387 5.46 3.74 -4.90
C GLY A 387 5.66 5.01 -4.08
N PHE A 388 5.62 6.20 -4.71
CA PHE A 388 5.56 7.47 -4.01
C PHE A 388 4.95 8.59 -4.87
N PHE A 389 3.89 9.22 -4.37
CA PHE A 389 3.55 10.58 -4.79
C PHE A 389 2.91 11.41 -3.68
N PHE A 390 2.98 12.74 -3.81
CA PHE A 390 2.44 13.73 -2.86
C PHE A 390 1.71 14.84 -3.62
N ALA A 391 0.44 15.09 -3.30
CA ALA A 391 -0.43 16.03 -4.00
C ALA A 391 -1.47 16.66 -3.05
N SER A 392 -2.16 17.72 -3.47
CA SER A 392 -3.39 18.15 -2.79
C SER A 392 -4.45 17.05 -2.87
N ALA A 393 -5.23 16.83 -1.80
CA ALA A 393 -6.21 15.75 -1.77
C ALA A 393 -7.35 15.88 -2.81
N LYS A 394 -7.50 17.05 -3.45
CA LYS A 394 -8.35 17.23 -4.64
C LYS A 394 -7.98 16.28 -5.79
N PHE A 395 -6.76 15.73 -5.79
CA PHE A 395 -6.36 14.65 -6.70
C PHE A 395 -7.31 13.44 -6.65
N LEU A 396 -7.89 13.12 -5.49
CA LEU A 396 -8.83 12.01 -5.32
C LEU A 396 -10.18 12.22 -6.02
N LEU A 397 -10.57 13.49 -6.26
CA LEU A 397 -11.77 13.84 -7.01
C LEU A 397 -11.48 13.83 -8.52
N ASP A 398 -10.40 14.47 -8.93
CA ASP A 398 -10.04 14.60 -10.34
C ASP A 398 -9.53 13.27 -10.94
N VAL A 399 -8.87 12.44 -10.13
CA VAL A 399 -8.19 11.20 -10.55
C VAL A 399 -8.53 10.05 -9.57
N PRO A 400 -9.80 9.63 -9.46
CA PRO A 400 -10.21 8.57 -8.53
C PRO A 400 -9.54 7.24 -8.89
N PHE A 401 -9.11 6.45 -7.91
CA PHE A 401 -8.55 5.12 -8.18
C PHE A 401 -9.58 4.20 -8.86
N ASP A 402 -9.13 3.35 -9.79
CA ASP A 402 -9.98 2.47 -10.58
C ASP A 402 -10.10 1.09 -9.91
N PRO A 403 -11.27 0.69 -9.37
CA PRO A 403 -11.44 -0.62 -8.75
C PRO A 403 -11.43 -1.76 -9.78
N PHE A 404 -11.53 -1.47 -11.09
CA PHE A 404 -11.53 -2.50 -12.15
C PHE A 404 -10.14 -2.83 -12.69
N LEU A 405 -9.08 -2.62 -11.88
CA LEU A 405 -7.70 -3.01 -12.16
C LEU A 405 -7.16 -4.15 -11.24
N PRO A 406 -7.91 -5.23 -10.98
CA PRO A 406 -7.46 -6.30 -10.09
C PRO A 406 -6.25 -7.03 -10.67
N TRP A 407 -5.35 -7.45 -9.79
CA TRP A 407 -4.08 -8.11 -10.09
C TRP A 407 -3.15 -7.32 -11.03
N LEU A 408 -3.39 -6.02 -11.24
CA LEU A 408 -2.50 -5.15 -12.00
C LEU A 408 -1.33 -4.70 -11.13
N PHE A 409 -0.12 -4.85 -11.66
CA PHE A 409 1.12 -4.26 -11.14
C PHE A 409 1.76 -3.42 -12.27
N MET A 410 2.28 -4.08 -13.30
CA MET A 410 2.78 -3.40 -14.49
C MET A 410 1.63 -2.75 -15.27
N GLY A 411 1.68 -1.42 -15.43
CA GLY A 411 0.72 -0.63 -16.19
C GLY A 411 -0.05 0.42 -15.38
N GLU A 412 -0.03 0.35 -14.04
CA GLU A 412 -0.74 1.33 -13.20
C GLU A 412 -0.12 2.74 -13.26
N GLU A 413 1.21 2.84 -13.42
CA GLU A 413 1.94 4.12 -13.47
C GLU A 413 1.59 4.95 -14.71
N ILE A 414 1.62 4.33 -15.89
CA ILE A 414 1.23 5.00 -17.14
C ILE A 414 -0.25 5.41 -17.10
N ALA A 415 -1.12 4.55 -16.55
CA ALA A 415 -2.54 4.84 -16.37
C ALA A 415 -2.76 6.02 -15.41
N LEU A 416 -2.07 6.06 -14.27
CA LEU A 416 -2.18 7.16 -13.31
C LEU A 416 -1.65 8.48 -13.91
N SER A 417 -0.54 8.41 -14.66
CA SER A 417 0.13 9.58 -15.25
C SER A 417 -0.72 10.26 -16.34
N ILE A 418 -1.26 9.48 -17.29
CA ILE A 418 -2.10 10.04 -18.36
C ILE A 418 -3.44 10.56 -17.82
N ARG A 419 -4.01 9.91 -16.79
CA ARG A 419 -5.23 10.38 -16.13
C ARG A 419 -5.01 11.68 -15.36
N ALA A 420 -3.89 11.81 -14.65
CA ALA A 420 -3.48 13.06 -14.03
C ALA A 420 -3.31 14.18 -15.08
N TRP A 421 -2.59 13.90 -16.18
CA TRP A 421 -2.42 14.86 -17.26
C TRP A 421 -3.76 15.33 -17.85
N THR A 422 -4.60 14.39 -18.27
CA THR A 422 -5.91 14.67 -18.91
C THR A 422 -6.89 15.36 -17.95
N SER A 423 -6.65 15.31 -16.64
CA SER A 423 -7.41 16.04 -15.60
C SER A 423 -6.76 17.38 -15.17
N GLY A 424 -5.75 17.84 -15.92
CA GLY A 424 -5.10 19.14 -15.71
C GLY A 424 -3.99 19.17 -14.65
N TRP A 425 -3.53 18.02 -14.17
CA TRP A 425 -2.43 17.92 -13.20
C TRP A 425 -1.06 17.85 -13.87
N ASN A 426 -0.09 18.61 -13.35
CA ASN A 426 1.31 18.51 -13.77
C ASN A 426 2.10 17.68 -12.76
N ILE A 427 3.03 16.89 -13.26
CA ILE A 427 3.84 15.96 -12.47
C ILE A 427 5.24 16.54 -12.35
N TYR A 428 5.84 16.44 -11.17
CA TYR A 428 7.06 17.14 -10.77
C TYR A 428 8.01 16.21 -10.01
N SER A 429 9.30 16.29 -10.31
CA SER A 429 10.31 15.75 -9.40
C SER A 429 10.47 16.70 -8.20
N PRO A 430 10.38 16.23 -6.94
CA PRO A 430 10.80 17.04 -5.81
C PRO A 430 12.28 17.40 -5.95
N ARG A 431 12.73 18.48 -5.32
CA ARG A 431 14.13 18.91 -5.40
C ARG A 431 15.07 17.94 -4.71
N LYS A 432 14.59 17.31 -3.63
CA LYS A 432 15.32 16.32 -2.83
C LYS A 432 14.47 15.07 -2.59
N ASN A 433 15.12 13.92 -2.48
CA ASN A 433 14.50 12.73 -1.93
C ASN A 433 14.46 12.86 -0.39
N LEU A 434 13.26 12.92 0.17
CA LEU A 434 13.01 12.96 1.63
C LEU A 434 12.49 11.62 2.15
N ILE A 435 12.51 10.60 1.29
CA ILE A 435 12.29 9.20 1.61
C ILE A 435 13.38 8.36 0.95
N GLY A 436 13.69 7.22 1.54
CA GLY A 436 14.41 6.11 0.90
C GLY A 436 13.51 4.88 0.83
N HIS A 437 13.80 3.96 -0.09
CA HIS A 437 13.01 2.76 -0.36
C HIS A 437 13.85 1.49 -0.17
N GLN A 438 13.33 0.45 0.51
CA GLN A 438 14.00 -0.86 0.51
C GLN A 438 13.66 -1.61 -0.78
N TYR A 439 14.45 -1.41 -1.84
CA TYR A 439 14.32 -2.27 -3.02
C TYR A 439 14.70 -3.70 -2.66
N ARG A 440 13.75 -4.62 -2.86
CA ARG A 440 13.90 -6.05 -2.55
C ARG A 440 14.45 -6.79 -3.78
N PRO A 441 15.76 -7.11 -3.86
CA PRO A 441 16.23 -8.08 -4.84
C PRO A 441 15.58 -9.43 -4.55
N LEU A 442 15.36 -10.25 -5.59
CA LEU A 442 14.74 -11.59 -5.49
C LEU A 442 15.37 -12.46 -4.38
N LYS A 443 16.67 -12.29 -4.13
CA LYS A 443 17.45 -12.94 -3.06
C LYS A 443 16.99 -12.64 -1.62
N MET A 444 16.11 -11.66 -1.40
CA MET A 444 15.46 -11.44 -0.10
C MET A 444 14.31 -12.41 0.16
N HIS A 445 13.83 -13.13 -0.86
CA HIS A 445 12.78 -14.15 -0.74
C HIS A 445 11.56 -13.64 0.06
N THR A 446 11.04 -12.48 -0.33
CA THR A 446 9.79 -11.97 0.24
C THR A 446 8.61 -12.59 -0.49
N PRO A 447 7.54 -13.04 0.21
CA PRO A 447 6.32 -13.51 -0.43
C PRO A 447 5.75 -12.47 -1.41
N HIS A 448 5.22 -12.94 -2.54
CA HIS A 448 4.54 -12.11 -3.53
C HIS A 448 3.07 -12.51 -3.64
N TYR A 449 2.18 -11.53 -3.83
CA TYR A 449 0.73 -11.76 -3.84
C TYR A 449 0.30 -12.78 -4.90
N TRP A 450 0.95 -12.79 -6.07
CA TRP A 450 0.63 -13.74 -7.14
C TRP A 450 0.89 -15.20 -6.74
N THR A 451 1.84 -15.47 -5.84
CA THR A 451 2.07 -16.82 -5.30
C THR A 451 0.93 -17.25 -4.39
N SER A 452 0.37 -16.34 -3.59
CA SER A 452 -0.72 -16.65 -2.66
C SER A 452 -2.07 -16.79 -3.36
N VAL A 453 -2.34 -15.96 -4.37
CA VAL A 453 -3.49 -16.12 -5.28
C VAL A 453 -3.39 -17.41 -6.09
N ALA A 454 -2.24 -17.68 -6.73
CA ALA A 454 -2.02 -18.92 -7.48
C ALA A 454 -2.14 -20.18 -6.60
N ARG A 455 -1.86 -20.08 -5.30
CA ARG A 455 -2.03 -21.16 -4.32
C ARG A 455 -3.50 -21.39 -3.97
N LEU A 456 -4.29 -20.34 -3.73
CA LEU A 456 -5.73 -20.44 -3.46
C LEU A 456 -6.46 -21.17 -4.59
N PHE A 457 -6.21 -20.75 -5.83
CA PHE A 457 -6.80 -21.37 -7.01
C PHE A 457 -5.97 -22.54 -7.57
N ASP A 458 -4.95 -23.03 -6.86
CA ASP A 458 -4.07 -24.14 -7.26
C ASP A 458 -3.73 -24.12 -8.78
N LYS A 459 -3.24 -22.97 -9.24
CA LYS A 459 -3.05 -22.67 -10.67
C LYS A 459 -1.82 -21.79 -10.88
N PRO A 460 -0.69 -22.38 -11.28
CA PRO A 460 0.53 -21.64 -11.60
C PRO A 460 0.28 -20.54 -12.63
N ASN A 461 0.89 -19.38 -12.43
CA ASN A 461 0.79 -18.20 -13.29
C ASN A 461 -0.66 -17.73 -13.54
N MET A 462 -1.61 -18.03 -12.64
CA MET A 462 -2.99 -17.54 -12.75
C MET A 462 -3.03 -16.01 -12.86
N VAL A 463 -2.30 -15.29 -12.00
CA VAL A 463 -2.27 -13.83 -12.03
C VAL A 463 -1.82 -13.31 -13.40
N ASP A 464 -0.76 -13.85 -14.01
CA ASP A 464 -0.34 -13.41 -15.35
C ASP A 464 -1.43 -13.65 -16.42
N GLN A 465 -2.18 -14.76 -16.33
CA GLN A 465 -3.29 -15.06 -17.22
C GLN A 465 -4.46 -14.07 -17.04
N VAL A 466 -4.88 -13.80 -15.79
CA VAL A 466 -5.98 -12.87 -15.51
C VAL A 466 -5.57 -11.43 -15.87
N THR A 467 -4.38 -11.01 -15.45
CA THR A 467 -3.85 -9.66 -15.68
C THR A 467 -3.65 -9.35 -17.16
N HIS A 468 -3.49 -10.35 -18.04
CA HIS A 468 -3.51 -10.11 -19.50
C HIS A 468 -4.82 -9.43 -19.95
N SER A 469 -5.97 -9.86 -19.43
CA SER A 469 -7.27 -9.22 -19.73
C SER A 469 -7.34 -7.80 -19.16
N ILE A 470 -6.87 -7.59 -17.92
CA ILE A 470 -6.88 -6.29 -17.26
C ILE A 470 -5.94 -5.29 -17.94
N ARG A 471 -4.81 -5.74 -18.49
CA ARG A 471 -3.95 -4.91 -19.35
C ARG A 471 -4.68 -4.39 -20.59
N LYS A 472 -5.68 -5.10 -21.15
CA LYS A 472 -6.51 -4.56 -22.24
C LYS A 472 -7.31 -3.33 -21.80
N ARG A 473 -7.83 -3.27 -20.56
CA ARG A 473 -8.50 -2.06 -20.02
C ARG A 473 -7.57 -0.84 -20.02
N ILE A 474 -6.32 -1.00 -19.61
CA ILE A 474 -5.31 0.07 -19.70
C ILE A 474 -5.08 0.48 -21.16
N LYS A 475 -5.01 -0.48 -22.09
CA LYS A 475 -4.84 -0.18 -23.51
C LYS A 475 -6.00 0.59 -24.13
N ILE A 476 -7.25 0.24 -23.77
CA ILE A 476 -8.46 1.00 -24.12
C ILE A 476 -8.37 2.42 -23.55
N MET A 477 -7.98 2.55 -22.28
CA MET A 477 -7.87 3.84 -21.59
C MET A 477 -6.84 4.78 -22.22
N ILE A 478 -5.69 4.27 -22.69
CA ILE A 478 -4.62 5.08 -23.28
C ILE A 478 -4.68 5.20 -24.82
N GLY A 479 -5.65 4.54 -25.46
CA GLY A 479 -5.88 4.66 -26.90
C GLY A 479 -4.93 3.85 -27.79
N TYR A 480 -4.64 2.59 -27.43
CA TYR A 480 -3.85 1.69 -28.28
C TYR A 480 -4.53 1.44 -29.65
N PRO A 481 -3.80 1.56 -30.78
CA PRO A 481 -4.34 1.24 -32.10
C PRO A 481 -4.84 -0.22 -32.20
N GLY A 482 -5.98 -0.42 -32.87
CA GLY A 482 -6.58 -1.74 -33.04
C GLY A 482 -7.13 -2.37 -31.75
N ILE A 483 -7.31 -1.59 -30.68
CA ILE A 483 -7.99 -2.03 -29.45
C ILE A 483 -9.14 -1.07 -29.20
N GLU A 484 -10.28 -1.40 -29.80
CA GLU A 484 -11.49 -0.58 -29.70
C GLU A 484 -12.11 -0.66 -28.30
N LYS A 485 -13.02 0.28 -28.01
CA LYS A 485 -13.87 0.22 -26.82
C LYS A 485 -14.89 -0.91 -27.01
N ASP A 486 -14.46 -2.10 -26.61
CA ASP A 486 -15.11 -3.39 -26.81
C ASP A 486 -15.06 -3.84 -28.28
N GLU A 487 -14.20 -4.83 -28.59
CA GLU A 487 -14.44 -5.71 -29.74
C GLU A 487 -15.80 -6.37 -29.50
N VAL A 488 -16.76 -6.00 -30.35
CA VAL A 488 -18.20 -6.30 -30.26
C VAL A 488 -18.48 -7.73 -29.77
N PRO A 489 -19.13 -7.92 -28.59
CA PRO A 489 -19.90 -9.13 -28.34
C PRO A 489 -20.91 -9.25 -29.47
N ASN A 490 -20.92 -10.40 -30.14
CA ASN A 490 -21.81 -10.75 -31.24
C ASN A 490 -23.22 -10.17 -30.99
N GLU A 491 -23.91 -9.58 -31.98
CA GLU A 491 -25.13 -8.75 -31.77
C GLU A 491 -26.34 -9.48 -31.11
N ASN A 492 -26.18 -10.75 -30.76
CA ASN A 492 -27.11 -11.58 -29.99
C ASN A 492 -26.68 -11.80 -28.52
N ASP A 493 -25.59 -11.17 -28.05
CA ASP A 493 -25.00 -11.35 -26.71
C ASP A 493 -25.27 -10.12 -25.83
N GLU A 494 -26.53 -9.99 -25.39
CA GLU A 494 -26.97 -8.97 -24.43
C GLU A 494 -26.41 -9.20 -22.99
N ASP A 495 -25.60 -10.25 -22.79
CA ASP A 495 -25.33 -10.89 -21.48
C ASP A 495 -23.86 -10.87 -20.99
N ASP A 496 -22.98 -9.99 -21.50
CA ASP A 496 -21.72 -9.59 -20.80
C ASP A 496 -21.82 -8.21 -20.12
N PRO A 497 -22.31 -8.15 -18.85
CA PRO A 497 -22.33 -6.93 -18.04
C PRO A 497 -20.96 -6.59 -17.39
N TYR A 498 -19.90 -7.37 -17.65
CA TYR A 498 -18.58 -7.23 -17.01
C TYR A 498 -17.49 -6.76 -17.97
N ARG A 499 -17.88 -5.90 -18.93
CA ARG A 499 -17.00 -5.34 -19.96
C ARG A 499 -15.78 -4.61 -19.39
N LEU A 500 -14.66 -4.70 -20.08
CA LEU A 500 -13.42 -4.00 -19.72
C LEU A 500 -13.52 -2.47 -19.87
N SER A 501 -14.54 -1.98 -20.60
CA SER A 501 -14.88 -0.56 -20.75
C SER A 501 -15.67 0.03 -19.57
N TYR A 502 -16.23 -0.80 -18.67
CA TYR A 502 -17.16 -0.35 -17.62
C TYR A 502 -16.58 0.76 -16.72
N GLY A 503 -17.32 1.85 -16.52
CA GLY A 503 -16.91 2.93 -15.64
C GLY A 503 -15.72 3.76 -16.13
N LEU A 504 -15.24 3.61 -17.38
CA LEU A 504 -14.16 4.46 -17.92
C LEU A 504 -14.58 5.93 -18.09
N ASP A 505 -15.86 6.26 -18.00
CA ASP A 505 -16.40 7.61 -17.84
C ASP A 505 -16.07 8.23 -16.46
N ARG A 506 -15.86 7.40 -15.42
CA ARG A 506 -15.52 7.83 -14.06
C ARG A 506 -14.04 7.59 -13.71
N TYR A 507 -13.50 6.43 -14.10
CA TYR A 507 -12.14 5.98 -13.76
C TYR A 507 -11.16 6.05 -14.94
N GLY A 508 -11.58 6.56 -16.09
CA GLY A 508 -10.73 6.76 -17.26
C GLY A 508 -10.06 8.15 -17.28
N LEU A 509 -9.96 8.71 -18.48
CA LEU A 509 -9.29 9.98 -18.76
C LEU A 509 -10.13 11.19 -18.35
N GLY A 510 -9.48 12.27 -17.95
CA GLY A 510 -10.10 13.58 -17.79
C GLY A 510 -10.32 14.31 -19.12
N THR A 511 -10.89 15.51 -19.06
CA THR A 511 -11.31 16.31 -20.23
C THR A 511 -10.55 17.64 -20.39
N GLU A 512 -9.62 17.98 -19.50
CA GLU A 512 -8.88 19.25 -19.48
C GLU A 512 -7.78 19.29 -20.56
N ARG A 513 -7.18 18.14 -20.90
CA ARG A 513 -6.16 18.00 -21.94
C ARG A 513 -6.32 16.67 -22.67
N SER A 514 -5.87 16.59 -23.92
CA SER A 514 -5.97 15.36 -24.70
C SER A 514 -4.94 14.29 -24.27
N ALA A 515 -5.31 13.02 -24.41
CA ALA A 515 -4.39 11.90 -24.28
C ALA A 515 -3.32 11.90 -25.39
N THR A 516 -3.67 12.33 -26.59
CA THR A 516 -2.73 12.43 -27.72
C THR A 516 -1.60 13.41 -27.43
N ASP A 517 -1.88 14.52 -26.75
CA ASP A 517 -0.84 15.47 -26.37
C ASP A 517 0.00 14.98 -25.19
N TYR A 518 -0.56 14.16 -24.29
CA TYR A 518 0.24 13.44 -23.29
C TYR A 518 1.22 12.46 -23.94
N LEU A 519 0.77 11.65 -24.88
CA LEU A 519 1.61 10.66 -25.57
C LEU A 519 2.76 11.35 -26.30
N LYS A 520 2.52 12.49 -26.98
CA LYS A 520 3.59 13.33 -27.55
C LYS A 520 4.53 13.90 -26.49
N PHE A 521 3.99 14.48 -25.42
CA PHE A 521 4.76 15.08 -24.32
C PHE A 521 5.70 14.07 -23.64
N ALA A 522 5.21 12.84 -23.45
CA ALA A 522 5.95 11.71 -22.89
C ALA A 522 6.73 10.88 -23.94
N GLU A 523 6.83 11.35 -25.18
CA GLU A 523 7.54 10.68 -26.29
C GLU A 523 7.12 9.22 -26.52
N ILE A 524 5.82 8.89 -26.36
CA ILE A 524 5.29 7.53 -26.48
C ILE A 524 4.62 7.32 -27.84
N ASP A 525 5.09 6.32 -28.58
CA ASP A 525 4.45 5.82 -29.80
C ASP A 525 3.81 4.44 -29.52
N LEU A 526 2.48 4.40 -29.46
CA LEU A 526 1.71 3.18 -29.20
C LEU A 526 1.62 2.26 -30.44
N GLU A 527 1.80 2.79 -31.64
CA GLU A 527 1.73 2.04 -32.90
C GLU A 527 3.05 1.29 -33.15
N GLN A 528 4.17 2.03 -33.09
CA GLN A 528 5.52 1.48 -33.18
C GLN A 528 5.95 0.77 -31.89
N LYS A 529 5.22 0.99 -30.78
CA LYS A 529 5.47 0.38 -29.46
C LYS A 529 6.85 0.77 -28.92
N THR A 530 7.17 2.05 -29.00
CA THR A 530 8.45 2.64 -28.59
C THR A 530 8.27 3.85 -27.66
N CYS A 531 9.34 4.19 -26.94
CA CYS A 531 9.46 5.43 -26.19
C CYS A 531 10.70 6.18 -26.70
N GLY A 532 10.55 7.48 -26.99
CA GLY A 532 11.63 8.40 -27.34
C GLY A 532 12.31 9.04 -26.11
N PRO A 533 13.38 9.81 -26.33
CA PRO A 533 14.15 10.45 -25.25
C PRO A 533 13.55 11.81 -24.84
N MET A 534 12.98 11.90 -23.63
CA MET A 534 12.40 13.15 -23.10
C MET A 534 13.49 14.08 -22.53
N LYS A 535 14.32 14.69 -23.38
CA LYS A 535 15.40 15.60 -22.94
C LYS A 535 14.90 16.77 -22.08
N TRP A 536 13.76 17.36 -22.46
CA TRP A 536 13.13 18.44 -21.69
C TRP A 536 12.90 18.04 -20.23
N CYS A 537 12.62 16.76 -19.99
CA CYS A 537 12.31 16.18 -18.70
C CYS A 537 13.59 15.85 -17.95
N SER A 538 14.50 15.07 -18.56
CA SER A 538 15.71 14.59 -17.87
C SER A 538 16.66 15.73 -17.51
N GLU A 539 16.74 16.78 -18.35
CA GLU A 539 17.49 18.01 -18.10
C GLU A 539 16.73 19.02 -17.20
N GLY A 540 15.42 18.84 -16.98
CA GLY A 540 14.61 19.68 -16.08
C GLY A 540 14.26 21.06 -16.65
N GLN A 541 13.98 21.14 -17.94
CA GLN A 541 13.80 22.40 -18.67
C GLN A 541 12.43 23.07 -18.45
N LEU A 542 11.45 22.37 -17.88
CA LEU A 542 10.08 22.86 -17.65
C LEU A 542 9.77 23.03 -16.16
N GLU A 543 9.10 24.13 -15.82
CA GLU A 543 8.63 24.53 -14.48
C GLU A 543 7.10 24.41 -14.35
#